data_AF-V9NHW0-F1
#
_entry.id   AF-V9NHW0-F1
#
_cell.length_a   1.000
_cell.length_b   1.000
_cell.length_c   1.000
_cell.angle_alpha   90.00
_cell.angle_beta   90.00
_cell.angle_gamma   90.00
#
_symmetry.space_group_name_H-M   'P 1'
#
loop_
_entity.id
_entity.type
_entity.pdbx_description
1 polymer ?
#
loop_
_entity_poly.entity_id
_entity_poly.type
_entity_poly.pdbx_seq_one_letter_code
_entity_poly.pdbx_strand_id
1 'polypeptide(L)' 'QRALRGHSHFVSDVVISSDGQFALSGSWDGTLRLWDLTT' A
#
# COMPACT_ATOMS: atom_id res chain seq x y z
N GLN A 1 -12.80 9.70 3.48
CA GLN A 1 -12.20 8.47 2.93
C GLN A 1 -11.13 8.87 1.90
N ARG A 2 -9.86 8.53 2.15
CA ARG A 2 -8.74 8.81 1.23
C ARG A 2 -8.38 7.51 0.50
N ALA A 3 -8.11 7.60 -0.80
CA ALA A 3 -7.66 6.46 -1.59
C ALA A 3 -6.16 6.61 -1.90
N LEU A 4 -5.39 5.55 -1.65
CA LEU A 4 -3.98 5.47 -2.02
C LEU A 4 -3.92 5.05 -3.49
N ARG A 5 -3.43 5.94 -4.35
CA ARG A 5 -3.38 5.73 -5.81
C ARG A 5 -1.94 5.57 -6.26
N GLY A 6 -1.67 4.59 -7.11
CA GLY A 6 -0.34 4.41 -7.68
C GLY A 6 -0.11 3.05 -8.33
N HIS A 7 -0.84 2.03 -7.91
CA HIS A 7 -0.83 0.75 -8.62
C HIS A 7 -1.60 0.86 -9.95
N SER A 8 -1.04 0.28 -11.00
CA SER A 8 -1.64 0.23 -12.34
C SER A 8 -2.38 -1.08 -12.61
N HIS A 9 -2.31 -2.04 -11.68
CA HIS A 9 -3.05 -3.29 -11.71
C HIS A 9 -3.63 -3.63 -10.32
N PHE A 10 -4.34 -4.76 -10.24
CA PHE A 10 -4.90 -5.26 -8.99
C PHE A 10 -3.85 -5.43 -7.89
N VAL A 11 -4.17 -4.87 -6.72
CA VAL A 11 -3.46 -5.13 -5.47
C VAL A 11 -3.78 -6.55 -5.04
N SER A 12 -2.75 -7.37 -4.83
CA SER A 12 -2.88 -8.76 -4.39
C SER A 12 -2.70 -8.94 -2.89
N ASP A 13 -1.93 -8.06 -2.24
CA ASP A 13 -1.59 -8.19 -0.83
C ASP A 13 -1.39 -6.81 -0.17
N VAL A 14 -1.69 -6.73 1.13
CA VAL A 14 -1.52 -5.54 1.97
C VAL A 14 -1.12 -5.97 3.38
N VAL A 15 -0.05 -5.39 3.89
CA VAL A 15 0.36 -5.50 5.29
C VAL A 15 0.50 -4.13 5.93
N ILE A 16 0.22 -4.05 7.23
CA ILE A 16 0.34 -2.81 8.03
C ILE A 16 1.44 -3.05 9.07
N SER A 17 2.28 -2.05 9.29
CA SER A 17 3.30 -2.11 10.34
C SER A 17 2.66 -2.20 11.72
N SER A 18 3.35 -2.82 12.69
CA SER A 18 2.80 -3.01 14.05
C SER A 18 2.50 -1.71 14.79
N ASP A 19 3.19 -0.63 14.43
CA ASP A 19 2.99 0.72 14.96
C ASP A 19 1.89 1.51 14.19
N GLY A 20 1.32 0.93 13.13
CA GLY A 20 0.27 1.55 12.32
C GLY A 20 0.73 2.73 11.46
N GLN A 21 2.02 3.04 11.41
CA GLN A 21 2.53 4.20 10.67
C GLN A 21 2.63 3.94 9.17
N PHE A 22 2.81 2.69 8.76
CA PHE A 22 3.04 2.34 7.37
C PHE A 22 2.13 1.21 6.88
N ALA A 23 1.77 1.28 5.61
CA ALA A 23 1.23 0.15 4.86
C ALA A 23 2.14 -0.21 3.70
N LEU A 24 2.36 -1.50 3.46
CA LEU A 24 3.02 -2.00 2.26
C LEU A 24 1.98 -2.75 1.43
N SER A 25 1.83 -2.37 0.17
CA SER A 25 0.94 -3.06 -0.78
C SER A 25 1.73 -3.70 -1.91
N GLY A 26 1.34 -4.91 -2.29
CA GLY A 26 1.85 -5.60 -3.47
C GLY A 26 0.80 -5.70 -4.56
N SER A 27 1.23 -5.59 -5.82
CA SER A 27 0.34 -5.55 -6.97
C SER A 27 0.87 -6.40 -8.12
N TRP A 28 -0.07 -6.87 -8.94
CA TRP A 28 0.20 -7.54 -10.21
C TRP A 28 0.84 -6.62 -11.26
N ASP A 29 0.99 -5.33 -10.99
CA ASP A 29 1.84 -4.43 -11.79
C ASP A 29 3.35 -4.66 -11.57
N GLY A 30 3.72 -5.62 -10.72
CA GLY A 30 5.10 -5.99 -10.45
C GLY A 30 5.79 -5.09 -9.43
N THR A 31 5.04 -4.23 -8.73
CA THR A 31 5.61 -3.31 -7.74
C THR A 31 5.10 -3.57 -6.32
N LEU A 32 5.97 -3.21 -5.36
CA LEU A 32 5.59 -2.99 -3.97
C LEU A 32 5.56 -1.47 -3.72
N ARG A 33 4.56 -0.98 -2.99
CA ARG A 33 4.45 0.43 -2.60
C ARG A 33 4.31 0.57 -1.10
N LEU A 34 5.18 1.38 -0.51
CA LEU A 34 5.10 1.78 0.89
C LEU A 34 4.32 3.08 1.00
N TRP A 35 3.40 3.13 1.96
CA TRP A 35 2.53 4.27 2.22
C TRP A 35 2.73 4.72 3.65
N ASP A 36 2.90 6.02 3.83
CA ASP A 36 2.85 6.66 5.14
C ASP A 36 1.39 6.95 5.51
N LEU A 37 0.89 6.31 6.56
CA LEU A 37 -0.49 6.44 7.05
C LEU A 37 -0.66 7.58 8.05
N THR A 38 0.43 8.22 8.47
CA THR A 38 0.41 9.35 9.39
C THR A 38 0.17 10.69 8.69
N THR A 39 0.18 10.70 7.36
CA THR A 39 -0.03 11.87 6.49
C THR A 39 -1.38 11.90 5.79
#